data_AF-A0A194PLA6-F1
#
_entry.id   AF-A0A194PLA6-F1
#
_cell.length_a   1.000
_cell.length_b   1.000
_cell.length_c   1.000
_cell.angle_alpha   90.00
_cell.angle_beta   90.00
_cell.angle_gamma   90.00
#
_symmetry.space_group_name_H-M   'P 1'
#
loop_
_entity.id
_entity.type
_entity.pdbx_description
1 polymer ?
#
loop_
_entity_poly.entity_id
_entity_poly.type
_entity_poly.pdbx_seq_one_letter_code
_entity_poly.pdbx_strand_id
1 'polypeptide(L)'
;MFGVACASVFAPAPVVARVDPLPQYSYGYDVQDALTGDYKGHQENRNGDLVTGSYSVVDPDGTRRIVDYSADPLNGFNAVVRREPLVVPAPIVARAPIVAPAPAPVIAARLPSPYYF
;
A
#
# COMPACT_ATOMS: atom_id res chain seq x y z
N MET A 1 -49.11 60.12 -24.79
CA MET A 1 -47.66 60.23 -24.58
C MET A 1 -47.29 59.24 -23.48
N PHE A 2 -46.87 58.02 -23.82
CA PHE A 2 -46.47 57.00 -22.84
C PHE A 2 -44.94 56.95 -22.80
N GLY A 3 -44.34 57.35 -21.68
CA GLY A 3 -42.90 57.26 -21.45
C GLY A 3 -42.56 55.88 -20.87
N VAL A 4 -41.67 55.15 -21.53
CA VAL A 4 -41.09 53.91 -21.01
C VAL A 4 -39.90 54.29 -20.13
N ALA A 5 -39.99 54.02 -18.84
CA ALA A 5 -38.85 54.10 -17.94
C ALA A 5 -38.03 52.80 -18.06
N CYS A 6 -36.78 52.93 -18.50
CA CYS A 6 -35.85 51.81 -18.54
C CYS A 6 -35.33 51.57 -17.12
N ALA A 7 -35.66 50.43 -16.51
CA ALA A 7 -35.14 50.05 -15.21
C ALA A 7 -33.66 49.65 -15.34
N SER A 8 -32.77 50.33 -14.62
CA SER A 8 -31.36 49.99 -14.58
C SER A 8 -31.16 48.70 -13.78
N VAL A 9 -30.70 47.65 -14.46
CA VAL A 9 -30.27 46.40 -13.80
C VAL A 9 -28.89 46.64 -13.20
N PHE A 10 -28.79 46.59 -11.86
CA PHE A 10 -27.51 46.65 -11.18
C PHE A 10 -26.84 45.27 -11.26
N ALA A 11 -25.71 45.17 -11.95
CA ALA A 11 -24.92 43.94 -11.96
C ALA A 11 -24.24 43.76 -10.58
N PRO A 12 -24.21 42.55 -10.01
CA PRO A 12 -23.45 42.31 -8.80
C PRO A 12 -21.96 42.58 -9.05
N ALA A 13 -21.30 43.24 -8.09
CA ALA A 13 -19.88 43.52 -8.17
C ALA A 13 -19.08 42.20 -8.27
N PRO A 14 -17.95 42.17 -9.02
CA PRO A 14 -17.15 40.96 -9.12
C PRO A 14 -16.62 40.59 -7.73
N VAL A 15 -16.91 39.36 -7.30
CA VAL A 15 -16.24 38.76 -6.15
C VAL A 15 -14.79 38.52 -6.57
N VAL A 16 -13.90 39.42 -6.20
CA VAL A 16 -12.46 39.20 -6.38
C VAL A 16 -12.07 38.10 -5.40
N ALA A 17 -11.87 36.89 -5.91
CA ALA A 17 -11.33 35.80 -5.11
C ALA A 17 -9.99 36.26 -4.53
N ARG A 18 -9.87 36.24 -3.20
CA ARG A 18 -8.61 36.54 -2.53
C ARG A 18 -7.64 35.41 -2.86
N VAL A 19 -6.73 35.66 -3.79
CA VAL A 19 -5.63 34.76 -4.11
C VAL A 19 -4.64 34.81 -2.96
N ASP A 20 -4.40 33.67 -2.32
CA ASP A 20 -3.31 33.50 -1.37
C ASP A 20 -1.99 33.46 -2.16
N PRO A 21 -1.04 34.39 -1.92
CA PRO A 21 0.24 34.38 -2.60
C PRO A 21 1.13 33.18 -2.23
N LEU A 22 0.84 32.47 -1.14
CA LEU A 22 1.57 31.26 -0.73
C LEU A 22 0.58 30.21 -0.21
N PRO A 23 -0.18 29.53 -1.09
CA PRO A 23 -1.18 28.57 -0.66
C PRO A 23 -0.54 27.39 0.07
N GLN A 24 -1.09 27.05 1.23
CA GLN A 24 -0.61 25.97 2.08
C GLN A 24 -1.75 25.05 2.49
N TYR A 25 -1.52 23.75 2.41
CA TYR A 25 -2.39 22.74 3.00
C TYR A 25 -1.61 21.47 3.30
N SER A 26 -2.14 20.68 4.22
CA SER A 26 -1.71 19.30 4.40
C SER A 26 -2.95 18.46 4.67
N TYR A 27 -3.06 17.31 4.01
CA TYR A 27 -4.12 16.34 4.29
C TYR A 27 -3.61 14.93 4.14
N GLY A 28 -4.35 13.99 4.71
CA GLY A 28 -4.13 12.57 4.47
C GLY A 28 -5.33 11.75 4.93
N TYR A 29 -5.41 10.53 4.41
CA TYR A 29 -6.37 9.53 4.81
C TYR A 29 -5.75 8.14 4.74
N ASP A 30 -6.39 7.21 5.43
CA ASP A 30 -6.01 5.81 5.46
C ASP A 30 -7.28 4.95 5.53
N VAL A 31 -7.26 3.83 4.82
CA VAL A 31 -8.34 2.83 4.77
C VAL A 31 -7.73 1.48 5.09
N GLN A 32 -8.27 0.83 6.12
CA GLN A 32 -7.90 -0.52 6.54
C GLN A 32 -9.19 -1.33 6.73
N ASP A 33 -9.69 -1.89 5.65
CA ASP A 33 -10.90 -2.72 5.67
C ASP A 33 -10.56 -4.18 5.38
N ALA A 34 -10.50 -4.97 6.45
CA ALA A 34 -10.24 -6.40 6.36
C ALA A 34 -11.38 -7.20 5.73
N LEU A 35 -12.62 -6.67 5.70
CA LEU A 35 -13.76 -7.37 5.12
C LEU A 35 -13.73 -7.28 3.60
N THR A 36 -13.48 -6.09 3.04
CA THR A 36 -13.38 -5.89 1.59
C THR A 36 -11.98 -6.13 1.05
N GLY A 37 -10.96 -6.17 1.91
CA GLY A 37 -9.55 -6.26 1.53
C GLY A 37 -8.97 -4.92 1.06
N ASP A 38 -9.65 -3.80 1.35
CA ASP A 38 -9.23 -2.48 0.94
C ASP A 38 -8.19 -1.91 1.90
N TYR A 39 -6.96 -1.81 1.40
CA TYR A 39 -5.85 -1.19 2.11
C TYR A 39 -5.23 -0.12 1.22
N LYS A 40 -5.44 1.13 1.59
CA LYS A 40 -4.86 2.29 0.89
C LYS A 40 -4.66 3.45 1.83
N GLY A 41 -3.70 4.28 1.50
CA GLY A 41 -3.44 5.51 2.23
C GLY A 41 -2.89 6.57 1.30
N HIS A 42 -3.09 7.83 1.66
CA HIS A 42 -2.61 8.98 0.90
C HIS A 42 -2.31 10.11 1.85
N GLN A 43 -1.22 10.82 1.60
CA GLN A 43 -0.88 12.08 2.24
C GLN A 43 -0.33 13.05 1.20
N GLU A 44 -0.66 14.33 1.37
CA GLU A 44 -0.18 15.40 0.52
C GLU A 44 0.05 16.66 1.35
N ASN A 45 1.13 17.36 1.01
CA ASN A 45 1.45 18.67 1.53
C ASN A 45 1.69 19.63 0.36
N ARG A 46 1.15 20.83 0.47
CA ARG A 46 1.43 21.94 -0.43
C ARG A 46 2.04 23.10 0.33
N ASN A 47 3.11 23.65 -0.23
CA ASN A 47 3.71 24.88 0.22
C ASN A 47 4.02 25.77 -0.99
N GLY A 48 3.15 26.77 -1.22
CA GLY A 48 3.25 27.62 -2.40
C GLY A 48 3.01 26.82 -3.67
N ASP A 49 4.02 26.78 -4.53
CA ASP A 49 3.97 26.06 -5.80
C ASP A 49 4.53 24.64 -5.73
N LEU A 50 5.08 24.23 -4.59
CA LEU A 50 5.57 22.88 -4.36
C LEU A 50 4.46 22.02 -3.72
N VAL A 51 4.11 20.94 -4.39
CA VAL A 51 3.28 19.86 -3.83
C VAL A 51 4.14 18.62 -3.67
N THR A 52 4.08 17.97 -2.52
CA THR A 52 4.71 16.66 -2.29
C THR A 52 3.72 15.74 -1.60
N GLY A 53 3.83 14.45 -1.88
CA GLY A 53 2.95 13.49 -1.23
C GLY A 53 3.34 12.06 -1.52
N SER A 54 2.61 11.14 -0.92
CA SER A 54 2.67 9.74 -1.27
C SER A 54 1.31 9.08 -1.15
N TYR A 55 1.01 8.16 -2.06
CA TYR A 55 -0.13 7.27 -1.92
C TYR A 55 0.32 5.82 -1.95
N SER A 56 -0.48 4.95 -1.35
CA SER A 56 -0.31 3.51 -1.44
C SER A 56 -1.62 2.80 -1.67
N VAL A 57 -1.57 1.71 -2.42
CA VAL A 57 -2.71 0.84 -2.72
C VAL A 57 -2.22 -0.60 -2.80
N VAL A 58 -2.99 -1.51 -2.23
CA VAL A 58 -2.81 -2.95 -2.44
C VAL A 58 -3.42 -3.32 -3.77
N ASP A 59 -2.57 -3.71 -4.72
CA ASP A 59 -2.96 -4.18 -6.04
C ASP A 59 -3.47 -5.65 -5.94
N PRO A 60 -4.33 -6.11 -6.87
CA PRO A 60 -4.95 -7.44 -6.81
C PRO A 60 -3.95 -8.60 -6.95
N ASP A 61 -2.71 -8.32 -7.35
CA ASP A 61 -1.62 -9.29 -7.40
C ASP A 61 -0.97 -9.55 -6.02
N GLY A 62 -1.47 -8.90 -4.95
CA GLY A 62 -0.96 -9.05 -3.60
C GLY A 62 0.30 -8.23 -3.32
N THR A 63 0.61 -7.26 -4.17
CA THR A 63 1.66 -6.25 -3.92
C THR A 63 1.06 -4.94 -3.44
N ARG A 64 1.80 -4.23 -2.60
CA ARG A 64 1.53 -2.84 -2.24
C ARG A 64 2.34 -1.95 -3.17
N ARG A 65 1.63 -1.16 -3.98
CA ARG A 65 2.22 -0.07 -4.75
C ARG A 65 2.28 1.16 -3.88
N ILE A 66 3.45 1.78 -3.81
CA ILE A 66 3.70 3.06 -3.17
C ILE A 66 4.17 4.02 -4.25
N VAL A 67 3.60 5.21 -4.30
CA VAL A 67 4.02 6.26 -5.21
C VAL A 67 4.34 7.50 -4.41
N ASP A 68 5.61 7.89 -4.40
CA ASP A 68 6.05 9.16 -3.86
C ASP A 68 6.13 10.16 -5.00
N TYR A 69 5.57 11.35 -4.83
CA TYR A 69 5.47 12.33 -5.89
C TYR A 69 5.79 13.75 -5.43
N SER A 70 6.22 14.55 -6.40
CA SER A 70 6.40 15.99 -6.26
C SER A 70 5.89 16.71 -7.51
N ALA A 71 5.38 17.92 -7.34
CA ALA A 71 5.01 18.79 -8.46
C ALA A 71 5.47 20.22 -8.17
N ASP A 72 6.12 20.83 -9.16
CA ASP A 72 6.53 22.23 -9.13
C ASP A 72 6.53 22.84 -10.56
N PRO A 73 6.57 24.17 -10.71
CA PRO A 73 6.52 24.82 -12.03
C PRO A 73 7.73 24.58 -12.93
N LEU A 74 8.88 24.21 -12.36
CA LEU A 74 10.14 24.02 -13.09
C LEU A 74 10.29 22.60 -13.63
N ASN A 75 10.02 21.59 -12.80
CA ASN A 75 10.20 20.17 -13.12
C ASN A 75 8.90 19.48 -13.50
N GLY A 76 7.74 20.13 -13.31
CA GLY A 76 6.44 19.51 -13.48
C GLY A 76 6.17 18.42 -12.45
N PHE A 77 5.27 17.49 -12.77
CA PHE A 77 4.97 16.34 -11.94
C PHE A 77 6.01 15.23 -12.12
N ASN A 78 6.59 14.78 -11.00
CA ASN A 78 7.55 13.67 -10.95
C ASN A 78 7.10 12.66 -9.89
N ALA A 79 7.27 11.38 -10.18
CA ALA A 79 6.88 10.32 -9.27
C ALA A 79 7.84 9.13 -9.31
N VAL A 80 8.08 8.54 -8.14
CA VAL A 80 8.83 7.28 -7.98
C VAL A 80 7.87 6.22 -7.50
N VAL A 81 7.75 5.15 -8.28
CA VAL A 81 6.84 4.03 -7.99
C VAL A 81 7.64 2.87 -7.43
N ARG A 82 7.21 2.35 -6.29
CA ARG A 82 7.76 1.17 -5.61
C ARG A 82 6.66 0.13 -5.46
N ARG A 83 7.01 -1.15 -5.60
CA ARG A 83 6.11 -2.29 -5.35
C ARG A 83 6.76 -3.23 -4.37
N GLU A 84 6.04 -3.57 -3.31
CA GLU A 84 6.50 -4.48 -2.26
C GLU A 84 5.45 -5.59 -2.04
N PRO A 85 5.83 -6.86 -1.84
CA PRO A 85 4.87 -7.91 -1.50
C PRO A 85 4.27 -7.67 -0.10
N LEU A 86 2.96 -7.92 0.08
CA LEU A 86 2.30 -7.76 1.39
C LEU A 86 2.80 -8.75 2.45
N VAL A 87 3.25 -9.93 2.00
CA VAL A 87 3.77 -10.99 2.84
C VAL A 87 5.17 -11.31 2.32
N VAL A 88 6.18 -11.06 3.14
CA VAL A 88 7.50 -11.66 2.90
C VAL A 88 7.29 -13.16 3.11
N PRO A 89 7.48 -14.03 2.09
CA PRO A 89 7.34 -15.45 2.31
C PRO A 89 8.30 -15.85 3.44
N ALA A 90 7.74 -16.46 4.50
CA ALA A 90 8.55 -17.00 5.58
C ALA A 90 9.63 -17.91 4.96
N PRO A 91 10.90 -17.86 5.42
CA PRO A 91 11.91 -18.76 4.90
C PRO A 91 11.37 -20.18 5.01
N ILE A 92 11.41 -20.92 3.90
CA ILE A 92 11.02 -22.32 3.86
C ILE A 92 12.06 -23.05 4.72
N VAL A 93 11.78 -23.20 6.02
CA VAL A 93 12.61 -24.03 6.89
C VAL A 93 12.39 -25.44 6.38
N ALA A 94 13.40 -26.01 5.72
CA ALA A 94 13.36 -27.39 5.30
C ALA A 94 12.99 -28.24 6.52
N ARG A 95 11.85 -28.93 6.46
CA ARG A 95 11.44 -29.84 7.51
C ARG A 95 12.58 -30.84 7.68
N ALA A 96 13.18 -30.88 8.87
CA ALA A 96 14.24 -31.83 9.16
C ALA A 96 13.77 -33.23 8.75
N PRO A 97 14.60 -34.04 8.08
CA PRO A 97 14.19 -35.38 7.68
C PRO A 97 13.75 -36.13 8.94
N ILE A 98 12.54 -36.67 8.92
CA ILE A 98 12.07 -37.58 9.95
C ILE A 98 12.92 -38.83 9.79
N VAL A 99 13.98 -38.95 10.58
CA VAL A 99 14.76 -40.18 10.65
C VAL A 99 13.86 -41.23 11.29
N ALA A 100 13.43 -42.21 10.51
CA ALA A 100 12.74 -43.36 11.06
C ALA A 100 13.63 -44.02 12.12
N PRO A 101 13.10 -44.41 13.29
CA PRO A 101 13.89 -45.13 14.28
C PRO A 101 14.44 -46.42 13.64
N ALA A 102 15.73 -46.69 13.83
CA ALA A 102 16.36 -47.89 13.31
C ALA A 102 15.64 -49.14 13.85
N PRO A 103 15.41 -50.17 13.02
CA PRO A 103 14.84 -51.42 13.51
C PRO A 103 15.76 -52.05 14.57
N ALA A 104 15.19 -52.48 15.69
CA ALA A 104 15.94 -53.12 16.76
C ALA A 104 16.62 -54.40 16.25
N PRO A 105 17.86 -54.71 16.68
CA PRO A 105 18.53 -55.94 16.27
C PRO A 105 17.77 -57.15 16.80
N VAL A 106 17.33 -58.03 15.90
CA VAL A 106 16.74 -59.32 16.27
C VAL A 106 17.88 -60.24 16.66
N ILE A 107 18.04 -60.50 17.96
CA ILE A 107 18.98 -61.51 18.45
C ILE A 107 18.38 -62.88 18.16
N ALA A 108 18.98 -63.60 17.22
CA ALA A 108 18.61 -64.99 16.94
C ALA A 108 18.86 -65.86 18.18
N ALA A 109 17.83 -66.59 18.61
CA ALA A 109 17.97 -67.58 19.68
C ALA A 109 18.94 -68.69 19.22
N ARG A 110 19.98 -68.94 20.02
CA ARG A 110 20.92 -70.04 19.78
C ARG A 110 20.20 -71.36 20.05
N LEU A 111 19.94 -72.13 19.00
CA LEU A 111 19.41 -73.49 19.16
C LEU A 111 20.44 -74.36 19.92
N PRO A 112 19.99 -75.22 20.84
CA PRO A 112 20.89 -76.12 21.55
C PRO A 112 21.53 -77.10 20.55
N SER A 113 22.83 -77.33 20.73
CA SER A 113 23.62 -78.26 19.91
C SER A 113 23.11 -79.70 20.09
N PRO A 114 22.91 -80.46 19.01
CA PRO A 114 22.53 -81.86 19.14
C PRO A 114 23.73 -82.67 19.65
N TYR A 115 23.52 -83.43 20.73
CA TYR A 115 24.45 -84.45 21.19
C TYR A 115 24.33 -85.68 20.30
N TYR A 116 25.46 -86.28 19.92
CA TYR A 116 25.51 -87.61 19.31
C TYR A 116 26.20 -88.59 20.27
N PHE A 117 25.59 -89.77 20.44
CA PHE A 117 26.17 -90.98 21.06
C PHE A 117 26.77 -91.87 19.98
#